data_AF-A0A6N6RZ65-F1
#
_entry.id   AF-A0A6N6RZ65-F1
#
_cell.length_a   1.000
_cell.length_b   1.000
_cell.length_c   1.000
_cell.angle_alpha   90.00
_cell.angle_beta   90.00
_cell.angle_gamma   90.00
#
_symmetry.space_group_name_H-M   'P 1'
#
loop_
_entity.id
_entity.type
_entity.pdbx_description
1 polymer ?
#
loop_
_entity_poly.entity_id
_entity_poly.type
_entity_poly.pdbx_seq_one_letter_code
_entity_poly.pdbx_strand_id
1 'polypeptide(L)' 'MKEILPGVFHWITFHEGIGQDVHSYYVSDAEPAYLIDPRVPDEKIGWFGKRKPPRNIYLTNRLH' A
#
# COMPACT_ATOMS: atom_id res chain seq x y z
N MET A 1 8.73 2.60 -1.61
CA MET A 1 7.74 3.48 -0.93
C MET A 1 8.01 4.95 -1.24
N LYS A 2 7.04 5.68 -1.77
CA LYS A 2 7.11 7.13 -2.04
C LYS A 2 5.90 7.85 -1.44
N GLU A 3 6.11 8.91 -0.67
CA GLU A 3 5.03 9.80 -0.26
C GLU A 3 4.64 10.71 -1.43
N ILE A 4 3.37 10.65 -1.85
CA ILE A 4 2.86 11.39 -3.03
C ILE A 4 1.95 12.55 -2.64
N LEU A 5 1.39 12.51 -1.44
CA LEU A 5 0.67 13.57 -0.73
C LEU A 5 0.95 13.40 0.77
N PRO A 6 0.74 14.42 1.62
CA PRO A 6 0.90 14.28 3.06
C PRO A 6 0.15 13.05 3.61
N GLY A 7 0.89 12.09 4.16
CA GLY A 7 0.35 10.86 4.71
C GLY A 7 -0.21 9.86 3.69
N VAL A 8 0.03 10.06 2.39
CA VAL A 8 -0.34 9.12 1.33
C VAL A 8 0.93 8.57 0.69
N PHE A 9 1.14 7.27 0.89
CA PHE A 9 2.32 6.56 0.40
C PHE A 9 1.91 5.60 -0.71
N HIS A 10 2.70 5.58 -1.76
CA HIS A 10 2.52 4.76 -2.96
C HIS A 10 3.77 3.91 -3.21
N TRP A 11 3.57 2.68 -3.67
CA TRP A 11 4.65 1.84 -4.20
C TRP A 11 4.15 0.98 -5.34
N ILE A 12 5.12 0.49 -6.12
CA ILE A 12 4.89 -0.37 -7.28
C ILE A 12 5.54 -1.72 -6.99
N THR A 13 4.88 -2.79 -7.44
CA THR A 13 5.48 -4.13 -7.51
C THR A 13 5.12 -4.77 -8.84
N PHE A 14 6.04 -5.52 -9.43
CA PHE A 14 5.76 -6.27 -10.65
C PHE A 14 4.91 -7.52 -10.35
N HIS A 15 3.80 -7.74 -11.07
CA HIS A 15 2.98 -8.95 -10.96
C HIS A 15 3.37 -9.96 -12.03
N GLU A 16 3.99 -11.08 -11.65
CA GLU A 16 4.43 -12.08 -12.63
C GLU A 16 3.26 -12.72 -13.40
N GLY A 17 2.17 -13.06 -12.71
CA GLY A 17 0.97 -13.66 -13.32
C GLY A 17 0.25 -12.82 -14.40
N ILE A 18 0.36 -11.48 -14.39
CA ILE A 18 -0.23 -10.61 -15.43
C ILE A 18 0.83 -9.83 -16.23
N GLY A 19 2.11 -9.97 -15.90
CA GLY A 19 3.24 -9.34 -16.60
C GLY A 19 3.24 -7.81 -16.52
N GLN A 20 2.69 -7.21 -15.47
CA GLN A 20 2.53 -5.76 -15.34
C GLN A 20 2.83 -5.27 -13.92
N ASP A 21 3.23 -4.00 -13.83
CA ASP A 21 3.32 -3.26 -12.59
C ASP A 21 1.94 -3.02 -11.99
N VAL A 22 1.79 -3.24 -10.68
CA VAL A 22 0.59 -2.82 -9.94
C VAL A 22 0.96 -1.84 -8.84
N HIS A 23 -0.04 -1.06 -8.45
CA HIS A 23 0.12 0.08 -7.56
C HIS A 23 -0.57 -0.23 -6.24
N SER A 24 0.12 0.03 -5.15
CA SER A 24 -0.39 -0.14 -3.80
C SER A 24 -0.28 1.17 -3.03
N TYR A 25 -1.22 1.39 -2.11
CA TYR A 25 -1.28 2.63 -1.35
C TYR A 25 -1.46 2.37 0.15
N TYR A 26 -0.92 3.29 0.94
CA TYR A 26 -1.11 3.38 2.37
C TYR A 26 -1.48 4.82 2.71
N VAL A 27 -2.63 5.00 3.35
CA VAL A 27 -3.14 6.31 3.78
C VAL A 27 -3.05 6.37 5.30
N SER A 28 -2.00 7.03 5.81
CA SER A 28 -1.71 7.15 7.23
C SER A 28 -2.46 8.29 7.92
N ASP A 29 -2.85 9.30 7.15
CA ASP A 29 -3.52 10.49 7.69
C ASP A 29 -5.03 10.27 7.93
N ALA A 30 -5.57 9.18 7.41
CA ALA A 30 -6.92 8.74 7.72
C ALA A 30 -7.02 8.15 9.13
N GLU A 31 -8.24 8.17 9.68
CA GLU A 31 -8.56 7.51 10.95
C GLU A 31 -9.80 6.60 10.76
N PRO A 32 -9.63 5.27 10.76
CA PRO A 32 -8.36 4.57 10.87
C PRO A 32 -7.51 4.63 9.60
N ALA A 33 -6.19 4.53 9.74
CA ALA A 33 -5.28 4.36 8.62
C ALA A 33 -5.62 3.08 7.83
N TYR A 34 -5.41 3.09 6.52
CA TYR A 34 -5.81 1.97 5.66
C TYR A 34 -4.86 1.74 4.48
N LEU A 35 -4.98 0.56 3.88
CA LEU A 35 -4.29 0.17 2.65
C LEU A 35 -5.29 0.08 1.48
N ILE A 36 -4.83 0.37 0.28
CA ILE A 36 -5.57 0.10 -0.96
C ILE A 36 -4.71 -0.84 -1.83
N ASP A 37 -5.32 -1.93 -2.27
CA ASP A 37 -4.71 -2.91 -3.18
C ASP A 37 -3.26 -3.30 -2.80
N PRO A 38 -2.98 -3.68 -1.52
CA PRO A 38 -1.61 -3.77 -1.03
C PRO A 38 -0.89 -5.03 -1.52
N ARG A 39 0.29 -4.81 -2.11
CA ARG A 39 1.35 -5.82 -2.27
C ARG A 39 2.46 -5.56 -1.26
N VAL A 40 3.24 -6.57 -0.91
CA VAL A 40 4.38 -6.38 0.02
C VAL A 40 5.41 -5.47 -0.65
N PRO A 41 5.77 -4.31 -0.05
CA PRO A 41 6.77 -3.42 -0.61
C PRO A 41 8.19 -4.02 -0.49
N ASP A 42 9.12 -3.52 -1.30
CA ASP A 42 10.53 -3.92 -1.23
C ASP A 42 11.17 -3.60 0.13
N GLU A 43 10.76 -2.49 0.74
CA GLU A 43 11.15 -2.09 2.10
C GLU A 43 10.58 -3.01 3.21
N LYS A 44 9.77 -4.01 2.83
CA LYS A 44 9.13 -5.00 3.70
C LYS A 44 8.19 -4.38 4.74
N ILE A 45 7.55 -5.24 5.53
CA ILE A 45 6.54 -4.85 6.53
C ILE A 45 7.15 -3.94 7.63
N GLY A 46 8.45 -4.03 7.88
CA GLY A 46 9.14 -3.20 8.88
C GLY A 46 9.03 -1.69 8.63
N TRP A 47 8.82 -1.27 7.38
CA TRP A 47 8.65 0.14 7.02
C TRP A 47 7.46 0.81 7.76
N PHE A 48 6.42 0.04 8.08
CA PHE A 48 5.23 0.51 8.80
C PHE A 48 5.45 0.71 10.30
N GLY A 49 6.51 0.15 10.90
CA GLY A 49 6.65 0.03 12.36
C GLY A 49 6.69 1.36 13.13
N LYS A 50 7.01 2.48 12.48
CA LYS A 50 7.00 3.83 13.07
C LYS A 50 5.76 4.66 12.74
N ARG A 51 4.73 4.06 12.14
CA ARG A 51 3.55 4.72 11.58
C ARG A 51 2.27 4.15 12.21
N LYS A 52 1.13 4.84 12.02
CA LYS A 52 -0.18 4.33 12.44
C LYS A 52 -0.45 2.99 11.77
N PRO A 53 -0.67 1.89 12.51
CA PRO A 53 -0.91 0.59 11.87
C PRO A 53 -2.21 0.66 11.05
N PRO A 54 -2.22 0.20 9.79
CA PRO A 54 -3.44 0.16 9.01
C PRO A 54 -4.44 -0.80 9.68
N ARG A 55 -5.70 -0.37 9.80
CA ARG A 55 -6.78 -1.21 10.36
C ARG A 55 -7.66 -1.82 9.29
N ASN A 56 -7.68 -1.23 8.10
CA ASN A 56 -8.52 -1.66 6.98
C ASN A 56 -7.67 -1.91 5.74
N ILE A 57 -8.14 -2.84 4.90
CA ILE A 57 -7.64 -3.08 3.55
C ILE A 57 -8.84 -2.95 2.60
N TYR A 58 -8.72 -2.08 1.61
CA TYR A 58 -9.70 -1.93 0.54
C TYR A 58 -9.15 -2.54 -0.74
N LEU A 59 -9.90 -3.49 -1.30
CA LEU A 59 -9.63 -4.08 -2.61
C LEU A 59 -10.61 -3.47 -3.61
N THR A 60 -10.10 -2.82 -4.65
CA THR A 60 -10.95 -2.15 -5.64
C THR A 60 -11.70 -3.14 -6.52
N ASN A 61 -11.20 -4.38 -6.64
CA ASN A 61 -11.87 -5.48 -7.34
C ASN A 61 -11.33 -6.85 -6.85
N ARG A 62 -11.93 -7.95 -7.31
CA ARG A 62 -11.58 -9.34 -6.88
C ARG A 62 -10.16 -9.79 -7.29
N LEU A 63 -9.53 -9.13 -8.26
CA LEU A 63 -8.22 -9.52 -8.79
C LEU A 63 -7.04 -8.87 -8.03
N HIS A 64 -7.32 -8.00 -7.07
CA HIS A 64 -6.30 -7.36 -6.22
C HIS A 64 -6.08 -8.11 -4.91
#